data_AF-A0AAN7ILB3-F1
#
_entry.id   AF-A0AAN7ILB3-F1
#
_cell.length_a   1.000
_cell.length_b   1.000
_cell.length_c   1.000
_cell.angle_alpha   90.00
_cell.angle_beta   90.00
_cell.angle_gamma   90.00
#
_symmetry.space_group_name_H-M   'P 1'
#
loop_
_entity.id
_entity.type
_entity.pdbx_description
1 polymer ?
#
loop_
_entity_poly.entity_id
_entity_poly.type
_entity_poly.pdbx_seq_one_letter_code
_entity_poly.pdbx_strand_id
1 'polypeptide(L)'
;MISSSSVLAICKDAAGVAGNIFAFGLFVSPMPTFRRIIRNQSTEQFSGLPYIYALLNCLLCMWYGTPLISSDNVLVTTVNSIGAVFQLIYTILFIVYAEKVKKLRMLGLLLAVFVLFAIVVAGSLQMIDHTMRWIFVGSLSGASLVSMFASPLFIIVPNGMGTILGIVQLVLYFYYSNRSREDSREPLIVSYG
;
A
#
# COMPACT_ATOMS: atom_id res chain seq x y z
N MET A 1 26.51 29.49 -22.35
CA MET A 1 26.46 28.92 -20.98
C MET A 1 25.01 28.66 -20.64
N ILE A 2 24.62 27.38 -20.50
CA ILE A 2 23.29 27.02 -20.01
C ILE A 2 23.29 27.36 -18.51
N SER A 3 22.36 28.20 -18.05
CA SER A 3 22.25 28.54 -16.62
C SER A 3 21.86 27.30 -15.81
N SER A 4 22.38 27.16 -14.59
CA SER A 4 22.08 26.02 -13.69
C SER A 4 20.57 25.80 -13.49
N SER A 5 19.76 26.86 -13.57
CA SER A 5 18.30 26.80 -13.52
C SER A 5 17.67 26.10 -14.72
N SER A 6 18.24 26.25 -15.92
CA SER A 6 17.79 25.59 -17.14
C SER A 6 18.10 24.08 -17.11
N VAL A 7 19.27 23.70 -16.59
CA VAL A 7 19.62 22.28 -16.40
C VAL A 7 18.68 21.63 -15.39
N LEU A 8 18.38 22.30 -14.27
CA LEU A 8 17.47 21.80 -13.25
C LEU A 8 16.04 21.58 -13.78
N ALA A 9 15.53 22.49 -14.60
CA ALA A 9 14.22 22.35 -15.24
C ALA A 9 14.18 21.12 -16.17
N ILE A 10 15.19 20.94 -17.02
CA ILE A 10 15.30 19.78 -17.91
C ILE A 10 15.38 18.47 -17.10
N CYS A 11 16.17 18.43 -16.03
CA CYS A 11 16.26 17.28 -15.14
C CYS A 11 14.91 16.97 -14.46
N LYS A 12 14.18 18.00 -14.00
CA LYS A 12 12.85 17.86 -13.38
C LYS A 12 11.86 17.24 -14.35
N ASP A 13 11.82 17.74 -15.58
CA ASP A 13 10.90 17.26 -16.62
C ASP A 13 11.25 15.83 -17.04
N ALA A 14 12.53 15.52 -17.23
CA ALA A 14 13.00 14.18 -17.55
C ALA A 14 12.67 13.18 -16.42
N ALA A 15 12.88 13.56 -15.16
CA ALA A 15 12.54 12.73 -14.01
C ALA A 15 11.01 12.51 -13.91
N GLY A 16 10.21 13.53 -14.19
CA GLY A 16 8.76 13.43 -14.24
C GLY A 16 8.27 12.46 -15.32
N VAL A 17 8.80 12.59 -16.54
CA VAL A 17 8.45 11.70 -17.66
C VAL A 17 8.85 10.26 -17.36
N ALA A 18 10.08 10.04 -16.88
CA ALA A 18 10.56 8.71 -16.51
C ALA A 18 9.69 8.11 -15.39
N GLY A 19 9.41 8.88 -14.33
CA GLY A 19 8.57 8.46 -13.22
C GLY A 19 7.17 8.04 -13.67
N ASN A 20 6.57 8.76 -14.62
CA ASN A 20 5.26 8.41 -15.17
C ASN A 20 5.27 7.09 -15.94
N ILE A 21 6.33 6.81 -16.72
CA ILE A 21 6.48 5.54 -17.43
C ILE A 21 6.56 4.38 -16.43
N PHE A 22 7.38 4.51 -15.37
CA PHE A 22 7.47 3.50 -14.32
C PHE A 22 6.14 3.32 -13.56
N ALA A 23 5.42 4.41 -13.31
CA ALA A 23 4.11 4.37 -12.66
C ALA A 23 3.09 3.53 -13.44
N PHE A 24 3.07 3.62 -14.77
CA PHE A 24 2.23 2.76 -15.60
C PHE A 24 2.52 1.27 -15.38
N GLY A 25 3.80 0.89 -15.33
CA GLY A 25 4.19 -0.49 -15.02
C GLY A 25 3.68 -0.94 -13.65
N LEU A 26 3.77 -0.07 -12.65
CA LEU A 26 3.25 -0.34 -11.30
C LEU A 26 1.72 -0.47 -11.28
N PHE A 27 0.99 0.31 -12.07
CA PHE A 27 -0.48 0.19 -12.17
C PHE A 27 -0.92 -1.08 -12.88
N VAL A 28 -0.13 -1.62 -13.81
CA VAL A 28 -0.43 -2.89 -14.49
C VAL A 28 -0.03 -4.11 -13.65
N SER A 29 0.88 -3.95 -12.68
CA SER A 29 1.39 -5.03 -11.82
C SER A 29 0.31 -5.94 -11.20
N PRO A 30 -0.84 -5.44 -10.69
CA PRO A 30 -1.88 -6.29 -10.11
C PRO A 30 -2.71 -7.10 -11.13
N MET A 31 -2.55 -6.85 -12.44
CA MET A 31 -3.41 -7.45 -13.48
C MET A 31 -3.40 -8.99 -13.49
N PRO A 32 -2.28 -9.71 -13.28
CA PRO A 32 -2.27 -11.17 -13.16
C PRO A 32 -3.09 -11.66 -11.96
N THR A 33 -3.03 -10.94 -10.82
CA THR A 33 -3.82 -11.23 -9.62
C THR A 33 -5.31 -11.09 -9.90
N PHE A 34 -5.73 -10.00 -10.55
CA PHE A 34 -7.14 -9.80 -10.90
C PHE A 34 -7.65 -10.78 -11.95
N ARG A 35 -6.81 -11.18 -12.91
CA ARG A 35 -7.16 -12.29 -13.82
C ARG A 35 -7.46 -13.57 -13.06
N ARG A 36 -6.71 -13.89 -12.00
CA ARG A 36 -6.98 -15.04 -11.13
C ARG A 36 -8.30 -14.88 -10.36
N ILE A 37 -8.55 -13.70 -9.78
CA ILE A 37 -9.81 -13.41 -9.07
C ILE A 37 -11.02 -13.60 -9.99
N ILE A 38 -10.96 -13.06 -11.21
CA ILE A 38 -12.04 -13.20 -12.20
C ILE A 38 -12.21 -14.67 -12.60
N ARG A 39 -11.11 -15.38 -12.91
CA ARG A 39 -11.19 -16.80 -13.30
C ARG A 39 -11.80 -17.67 -12.19
N ASN A 40 -11.41 -17.43 -10.95
CA ASN A 40 -11.80 -18.25 -9.81
C ASN A 40 -13.10 -17.77 -9.14
N GLN A 41 -13.69 -16.66 -9.62
CA GLN A 41 -14.90 -16.03 -9.08
C GLN A 41 -14.84 -15.77 -7.56
N SER A 42 -13.64 -15.56 -7.04
CA SER A 42 -13.39 -15.39 -5.61
C SER A 42 -12.14 -14.55 -5.39
N THR A 43 -12.19 -13.68 -4.38
CA THR A 43 -11.01 -12.92 -3.91
C THR A 43 -9.99 -13.80 -3.17
N GLU A 44 -10.29 -15.08 -2.93
CA GLU A 44 -9.43 -16.00 -2.17
C GLU A 44 -8.94 -15.36 -0.85
N GLN A 45 -7.62 -15.44 -0.59
CA GLN A 45 -6.93 -14.80 0.54
C GLN A 45 -6.37 -13.41 0.18
N PHE A 46 -6.65 -12.89 -1.02
CA PHE A 46 -6.18 -11.56 -1.40
C PHE A 46 -6.88 -10.47 -0.57
N SER A 47 -6.12 -9.46 -0.20
CA SER A 47 -6.63 -8.27 0.50
C SER A 47 -6.93 -7.16 -0.50
N GLY A 48 -8.07 -6.50 -0.33
CA GLY A 48 -8.45 -5.34 -1.12
C GLY A 48 -7.89 -4.02 -0.60
N LEU A 49 -7.36 -4.01 0.64
CA LEU A 49 -6.87 -2.81 1.32
C LEU A 49 -5.79 -2.04 0.54
N PRO A 50 -4.81 -2.70 -0.11
CA PRO A 50 -3.79 -2.00 -0.89
C PRO A 50 -4.40 -1.10 -1.98
N TYR A 51 -5.48 -1.53 -2.64
CA TYR A 51 -6.15 -0.76 -3.69
C TYR A 51 -6.90 0.45 -3.12
N ILE A 52 -7.47 0.33 -1.93
CA ILE A 52 -8.12 1.44 -1.21
C ILE A 52 -7.10 2.50 -0.81
N TYR A 53 -5.98 2.10 -0.20
CA TYR A 53 -4.94 3.03 0.21
C TYR A 53 -4.25 3.69 -1.00
N ALA A 54 -4.00 2.92 -2.06
CA ALA A 54 -3.47 3.46 -3.30
C ALA A 54 -4.44 4.43 -3.97
N LEU A 55 -5.76 4.16 -3.95
CA LEU A 55 -6.77 5.08 -4.46
C LEU A 55 -6.77 6.40 -3.69
N LEU A 56 -6.77 6.37 -2.35
CA LEU A 56 -6.69 7.58 -1.52
C LEU A 56 -5.42 8.38 -1.83
N ASN A 57 -4.27 7.72 -1.90
CA ASN A 57 -3.00 8.36 -2.25
C ASN A 57 -3.07 9.03 -3.63
N CYS A 58 -3.59 8.32 -4.64
CA CYS A 58 -3.74 8.87 -5.98
C CYS A 58 -4.64 10.11 -5.97
N LEU A 59 -5.77 10.08 -5.26
CA LEU A 59 -6.67 11.24 -5.19
C LEU A 59 -6.01 12.44 -4.50
N LEU A 60 -5.32 12.24 -3.37
CA LEU A 60 -4.63 13.32 -2.66
C LEU A 60 -3.47 13.91 -3.47
N CYS A 61 -2.65 13.07 -4.10
CA CYS A 61 -1.55 13.51 -4.98
C CYS A 61 -2.09 14.21 -6.25
N MET A 62 -3.20 13.72 -6.80
CA MET A 62 -3.88 14.36 -7.93
C MET A 62 -4.32 15.78 -7.57
N TRP A 63 -4.97 15.94 -6.41
CA TRP A 63 -5.40 17.25 -5.91
C TRP A 63 -4.23 18.18 -5.64
N TYR A 64 -3.19 17.68 -4.98
CA TYR A 64 -1.94 18.41 -4.75
C TYR A 64 -1.31 18.96 -6.04
N GLY A 65 -1.32 18.19 -7.13
CA GLY A 65 -0.73 18.61 -8.40
C GLY A 65 -1.56 19.62 -9.19
N THR A 66 -2.82 19.87 -8.82
CA THR A 66 -3.68 20.80 -9.55
C THR A 66 -3.13 22.23 -9.47
N PRO A 67 -3.34 23.08 -10.49
CA PRO A 67 -2.87 24.48 -10.47
C PRO A 67 -3.47 25.31 -9.34
N LEU A 68 -4.56 24.84 -8.72
CA LEU A 68 -5.16 25.45 -7.54
C LEU A 68 -4.28 25.26 -6.29
N ILE A 69 -3.50 24.18 -6.21
CA ILE A 69 -2.66 23.88 -5.05
C ILE A 69 -1.18 24.11 -5.38
N SER A 70 -0.73 23.70 -6.57
CA SER A 70 0.66 23.80 -6.98
C SER A 70 0.80 24.14 -8.47
N SER A 71 1.50 25.23 -8.78
CA SER A 71 1.55 25.81 -10.12
C SER A 71 2.34 24.99 -11.15
N ASP A 72 3.31 24.18 -10.72
CA ASP A 72 4.31 23.55 -11.62
C ASP A 72 4.32 22.01 -11.60
N ASN A 73 3.24 21.39 -11.11
CA ASN A 73 3.18 19.94 -10.82
C ASN A 73 2.10 19.19 -11.63
N VAL A 74 1.73 19.69 -12.81
CA VAL A 74 0.69 19.09 -13.68
C VAL A 74 0.98 17.61 -14.02
N LEU A 75 2.25 17.24 -14.19
CA LEU A 75 2.65 15.86 -14.45
C LEU A 75 2.29 14.89 -13.30
N VAL A 76 2.27 15.40 -12.07
CA VAL A 76 1.82 14.65 -10.88
C VAL A 76 0.32 14.43 -10.95
N THR A 77 -0.47 15.44 -11.38
CA THR A 77 -1.91 15.28 -11.59
C THR A 77 -2.21 14.23 -12.63
N THR A 78 -1.52 14.22 -13.77
CA THR A 78 -1.83 13.29 -14.86
C THR A 78 -1.62 11.83 -14.44
N VAL A 79 -0.46 11.52 -13.83
CA VAL A 79 -0.14 10.13 -13.45
C VAL A 79 -1.02 9.62 -12.32
N ASN A 80 -1.34 10.48 -11.35
CA ASN A 80 -2.20 10.10 -10.25
C ASN A 80 -3.68 10.00 -10.68
N SER A 81 -4.11 10.77 -11.69
CA SER A 81 -5.45 10.60 -12.28
C SER A 81 -5.59 9.23 -12.95
N ILE A 82 -4.60 8.85 -13.76
CA ILE A 82 -4.55 7.51 -14.37
C ILE A 82 -4.50 6.43 -13.29
N GLY A 83 -3.65 6.61 -12.29
CA GLY A 83 -3.56 5.72 -11.14
C GLY A 83 -4.90 5.55 -10.43
N ALA A 84 -5.61 6.65 -10.15
CA ALA A 84 -6.93 6.61 -9.53
C ALA A 84 -7.93 5.80 -10.34
N VAL A 85 -7.93 5.91 -11.67
CA VAL A 85 -8.78 5.10 -12.56
C VAL A 85 -8.45 3.61 -12.43
N PHE A 86 -7.17 3.22 -12.51
CA PHE A 86 -6.76 1.82 -12.33
C PHE A 86 -7.14 1.28 -10.94
N GLN A 87 -6.85 2.05 -9.88
CA GLN A 87 -7.16 1.63 -8.51
C GLN A 87 -8.67 1.52 -8.27
N LEU A 88 -9.46 2.38 -8.88
CA LEU A 88 -10.92 2.30 -8.82
C LEU A 88 -11.43 1.04 -9.53
N ILE A 89 -10.92 0.73 -10.73
CA ILE A 89 -11.26 -0.50 -11.46
C ILE A 89 -10.92 -1.74 -10.64
N TYR A 90 -9.70 -1.82 -10.10
CA TYR A 90 -9.28 -2.93 -9.25
C TYR A 90 -10.14 -3.05 -7.99
N THR A 91 -10.46 -1.94 -7.35
CA THR A 91 -11.32 -1.94 -6.17
C THR A 91 -12.73 -2.44 -6.51
N ILE A 92 -13.32 -1.99 -7.62
CA ILE A 92 -14.64 -2.45 -8.07
C ILE A 92 -14.62 -3.95 -8.36
N LEU A 93 -13.64 -4.44 -9.12
CA LEU A 93 -13.49 -5.86 -9.40
C LEU A 93 -13.34 -6.67 -8.11
N PHE A 94 -12.54 -6.19 -7.16
CA PHE A 94 -12.37 -6.86 -5.87
C PHE A 94 -13.69 -6.93 -5.10
N ILE A 95 -14.44 -5.82 -5.05
CA ILE A 95 -15.76 -5.76 -4.40
C ILE A 95 -16.72 -6.74 -5.06
N VAL A 96 -16.81 -6.77 -6.40
CA VAL A 96 -17.74 -7.64 -7.14
C VAL A 96 -17.57 -9.10 -6.74
N TYR A 97 -16.32 -9.60 -6.73
CA TYR A 97 -15.98 -10.99 -6.44
C TYR A 97 -15.72 -11.30 -4.96
N ALA A 98 -15.89 -10.33 -4.06
CA ALA A 98 -15.71 -10.53 -2.63
C ALA A 98 -16.95 -11.18 -1.97
N GLU A 99 -16.70 -11.99 -0.95
CA GLU A 99 -17.70 -12.54 -0.04
C GLU A 99 -18.44 -11.42 0.73
N LYS A 100 -19.68 -11.67 1.17
CA LYS A 100 -20.57 -10.64 1.76
C LYS A 100 -19.90 -9.75 2.82
N VAL A 101 -19.17 -10.34 3.77
CA VAL A 101 -18.51 -9.61 4.87
C VAL A 101 -17.38 -8.72 4.33
N LYS A 102 -16.50 -9.28 3.48
CA LYS A 102 -15.40 -8.52 2.85
C LYS A 102 -15.95 -7.43 1.92
N LYS A 103 -16.99 -7.74 1.15
CA LYS A 103 -17.69 -6.83 0.23
C LYS A 103 -18.22 -5.59 0.96
N LEU A 104 -18.98 -5.78 2.05
CA LEU A 104 -19.52 -4.65 2.84
C LEU A 104 -18.41 -3.80 3.44
N ARG A 105 -17.38 -4.43 4.02
CA ARG A 105 -16.21 -3.71 4.55
C ARG A 105 -15.52 -2.87 3.48
N MET A 106 -15.27 -3.45 2.31
CA MET A 106 -14.61 -2.77 1.20
C MET A 106 -15.46 -1.64 0.60
N LEU A 107 -16.78 -1.82 0.51
CA LEU A 107 -17.70 -0.78 0.07
C LEU A 107 -17.71 0.41 1.05
N GLY A 108 -17.76 0.13 2.36
CA GLY A 108 -17.67 1.16 3.40
C GLY A 108 -16.35 1.93 3.34
N LEU A 109 -15.23 1.24 3.15
CA LEU A 109 -13.91 1.87 2.98
C LEU A 109 -13.83 2.73 1.71
N LEU A 110 -14.41 2.27 0.60
CA LEU A 110 -14.46 3.04 -0.65
C LEU A 110 -15.26 4.34 -0.47
N LEU A 111 -16.43 4.27 0.16
CA LEU A 111 -17.22 5.45 0.51
C LEU A 111 -16.44 6.40 1.44
N ALA A 112 -15.77 5.86 2.46
CA ALA A 112 -14.95 6.65 3.37
C ALA A 112 -13.82 7.41 2.63
N VAL A 113 -13.18 6.80 1.63
CA VAL A 113 -12.16 7.47 0.81
C VAL A 113 -12.74 8.66 0.06
N PHE A 114 -13.88 8.51 -0.61
CA PHE A 114 -14.49 9.61 -1.36
C PHE A 114 -14.98 10.74 -0.44
N VAL A 115 -15.56 10.39 0.72
CA VAL A 115 -15.99 11.37 1.73
C VAL A 115 -14.78 12.12 2.29
N LEU A 116 -13.72 11.41 2.69
CA LEU A 116 -12.49 12.02 3.19
C LEU A 116 -11.86 12.94 2.14
N PHE A 117 -11.78 12.48 0.88
CA PHE A 117 -11.26 13.28 -0.21
C PHE A 117 -12.08 14.56 -0.43
N ALA A 118 -13.41 14.46 -0.44
CA ALA A 118 -14.30 15.62 -0.55
C ALA A 118 -14.12 16.61 0.61
N ILE A 119 -13.96 16.12 1.84
CA ILE A 119 -13.66 16.95 3.02
C ILE A 119 -12.32 17.69 2.83
N VAL A 120 -11.27 17.00 2.39
CA VAL A 120 -9.96 17.61 2.15
C VAL A 120 -10.04 18.68 1.06
N VAL A 121 -10.72 18.40 -0.06
CA VAL A 121 -10.93 19.38 -1.13
C VAL A 121 -11.68 20.60 -0.60
N ALA A 122 -12.86 20.40 0.00
CA ALA A 122 -13.68 21.50 0.51
C ALA A 122 -12.97 22.31 1.60
N GLY A 123 -12.29 21.64 2.54
CA GLY A 123 -11.52 22.29 3.59
C GLY A 123 -10.32 23.07 3.04
N SER A 124 -9.61 22.52 2.06
CA SER A 124 -8.48 23.21 1.42
C SER A 124 -8.92 24.44 0.62
N LEU A 125 -10.11 24.43 0.01
CA LEU A 125 -10.63 25.58 -0.73
C LEU A 125 -11.12 26.72 0.17
N GLN A 126 -11.47 26.43 1.43
CA GLN A 126 -11.79 27.47 2.43
C GLN A 126 -10.55 28.20 2.95
N MET A 127 -9.35 27.67 2.72
CA MET A 127 -8.11 28.33 3.09
C MET A 127 -7.79 29.46 2.09
N ILE A 128 -7.89 30.71 2.58
CA ILE A 128 -7.60 31.92 1.80
C ILE A 128 -6.10 32.01 1.47
N ASP A 129 -5.25 31.65 2.42
CA ASP A 129 -3.79 31.67 2.23
C ASP A 129 -3.33 30.48 1.38
N HIS A 130 -2.81 30.79 0.20
CA HIS A 130 -2.28 29.82 -0.75
C HIS A 130 -1.13 28.99 -0.17
N THR A 131 -0.27 29.59 0.65
CA THR A 131 0.88 28.91 1.25
C THR A 131 0.42 27.88 2.26
N MET A 132 -0.52 28.25 3.13
CA MET A 132 -1.12 27.33 4.10
C MET A 132 -1.86 26.19 3.40
N ARG A 133 -2.61 26.50 2.34
CA ARG A 133 -3.29 25.49 1.51
C ARG A 133 -2.32 24.49 0.90
N TRP A 134 -1.22 24.97 0.33
CA TRP A 134 -0.19 24.14 -0.30
C TRP A 134 0.51 23.24 0.73
N ILE A 135 0.91 23.78 1.89
CA ILE A 135 1.55 22.99 2.97
C ILE A 135 0.58 21.95 3.51
N PHE A 136 -0.68 22.32 3.76
CA PHE A 136 -1.69 21.41 4.27
C PHE A 136 -1.94 20.23 3.33
N VAL A 137 -2.27 20.49 2.06
CA VAL A 137 -2.53 19.41 1.08
C VAL A 137 -1.26 18.62 0.78
N GLY A 138 -0.10 19.28 0.70
CA GLY A 138 1.19 18.63 0.49
C GLY A 138 1.56 17.68 1.63
N SER A 139 1.33 18.08 2.89
CA SER A 139 1.59 17.21 4.05
C SER A 139 0.69 15.96 4.05
N LEU A 140 -0.60 16.11 3.71
CA LEU A 140 -1.53 14.98 3.61
C LEU A 140 -1.14 14.01 2.50
N SER A 141 -0.75 14.54 1.33
CA SER A 141 -0.27 13.75 0.20
C SER A 141 1.05 13.02 0.53
N GLY A 142 1.98 13.69 1.22
CA GLY A 142 3.22 13.07 1.70
C GLY A 142 2.93 11.95 2.72
N ALA A 143 2.03 12.20 3.67
CA ALA A 143 1.65 11.21 4.68
C ALA A 143 0.97 9.98 4.06
N SER A 144 0.10 10.16 3.05
CA SER A 144 -0.52 9.03 2.35
C SER A 144 0.49 8.19 1.59
N LEU A 145 1.49 8.83 0.98
CA LEU A 145 2.56 8.16 0.26
C LEU A 145 3.40 7.29 1.21
N VAL A 146 3.82 7.86 2.34
CA VAL A 146 4.56 7.14 3.39
C VAL A 146 3.74 5.97 3.93
N SER A 147 2.45 6.18 4.21
CA SER A 147 1.56 5.12 4.69
C SER A 147 1.46 3.95 3.71
N MET A 148 1.38 4.23 2.40
CA MET A 148 1.31 3.20 1.36
C MET A 148 2.58 2.33 1.33
N PHE A 149 3.77 2.94 1.47
CA PHE A 149 5.04 2.21 1.52
C PHE A 149 5.32 1.55 2.88
N ALA A 150 4.76 2.10 3.96
CA ALA A 150 4.84 1.50 5.28
C ALA A 150 3.97 0.23 5.40
N SER A 151 2.85 0.14 4.66
CA SER A 151 1.96 -1.03 4.70
C SER A 151 2.66 -2.37 4.38
N PRO A 152 3.44 -2.54 3.30
CA PRO A 152 4.20 -3.77 3.07
C PRO A 152 5.32 -3.98 4.08
N LEU A 153 6.01 -2.93 4.54
CA LEU A 153 7.08 -3.03 5.55
C LEU A 153 6.53 -3.51 6.91
N PHE A 154 5.39 -2.97 7.33
CA PHE A 154 4.72 -3.36 8.57
C PHE A 154 4.13 -4.77 8.52
N ILE A 155 3.94 -5.36 7.33
CA ILE A 155 3.55 -6.76 7.17
C ILE A 155 4.80 -7.65 7.16
N ILE A 156 5.88 -7.24 6.48
CA ILE A 156 7.12 -8.01 6.37
C ILE A 156 7.86 -8.10 7.71
N VAL A 157 7.92 -7.02 8.48
CA VAL A 157 8.64 -6.96 9.77
C VAL A 157 8.10 -7.98 10.80
N PRO A 158 6.81 -8.01 11.15
CA PRO A 158 6.26 -8.98 12.09
C PRO A 158 6.19 -10.39 11.51
N ASN A 159 5.96 -10.57 10.20
CA ASN A 159 5.99 -11.90 9.57
C ASN A 159 7.41 -12.48 9.56
N GLY A 160 8.44 -11.65 9.36
CA GLY A 160 9.85 -12.05 9.52
C GLY A 160 10.16 -12.48 10.94
N MET A 161 9.74 -11.68 11.94
CA MET A 161 9.92 -12.03 13.36
C MET A 161 9.14 -13.31 13.75
N GLY A 162 7.91 -13.47 13.28
CA GLY A 162 7.09 -14.65 13.52
C GLY A 162 7.64 -15.92 12.89
N THR A 163 8.26 -15.81 11.71
CA THR A 163 8.94 -16.94 11.05
C THR A 163 10.17 -17.37 11.86
N ILE A 164 10.96 -16.42 12.36
CA ILE A 164 12.14 -16.72 13.22
C ILE A 164 11.69 -17.39 14.52
N LEU A 165 10.68 -16.84 15.20
CA LEU A 165 10.12 -17.43 16.43
C LEU A 165 9.53 -18.82 16.18
N GLY A 166 8.85 -19.04 15.06
CA GLY A 166 8.31 -20.34 14.66
C GLY A 166 9.41 -21.39 14.42
N ILE A 167 10.51 -21.01 13.76
CA ILE A 167 11.68 -21.89 13.57
C ILE A 167 12.32 -22.25 14.91
N VAL A 168 12.49 -21.27 15.81
CA VAL A 168 13.05 -21.49 17.15
C VAL A 168 12.17 -22.46 17.95
N GLN A 169 10.85 -22.32 17.92
CA GLN A 169 9.93 -23.24 18.59
C GLN A 169 10.03 -24.66 18.01
N LEU A 170 10.15 -24.81 16.70
CA LEU A 170 10.31 -26.11 16.04
C LEU A 170 11.63 -26.79 16.43
N VAL A 171 12.73 -26.04 16.48
CA VAL A 171 14.05 -26.54 16.91
C VAL A 171 14.02 -26.95 18.38
N LEU A 172 13.45 -26.12 19.26
CA LEU A 172 13.30 -26.44 20.69
C LEU A 172 12.41 -27.67 20.90
N TYR A 173 11.30 -27.77 20.15
CA TYR A 173 10.41 -28.93 20.20
C TYR A 173 11.14 -30.21 19.78
N PHE A 174 11.90 -30.18 18.68
CA PHE A 174 12.67 -31.36 18.26
C PHE A 174 13.76 -31.71 19.26
N TYR A 175 14.50 -30.73 19.79
CA TYR A 175 15.53 -30.97 20.79
C TYR A 175 14.94 -31.60 22.06
N TYR A 176 13.87 -31.01 22.60
CA TYR A 176 13.22 -31.51 23.81
C TYR A 176 12.51 -32.84 23.57
N SER A 177 11.78 -33.00 22.46
CA SER A 177 11.13 -34.26 22.09
C SER A 177 12.15 -35.39 21.93
N ASN A 178 13.31 -35.11 21.33
CA ASN A 178 14.37 -36.11 21.19
C ASN A 178 15.03 -36.42 22.54
N ARG A 179 15.26 -35.40 23.38
CA ARG A 179 15.78 -35.56 24.75
C ARG A 179 14.82 -36.35 25.66
N SER A 180 13.52 -36.09 25.62
CA SER A 180 12.50 -36.84 26.38
C SER A 180 12.40 -38.29 25.93
N ARG A 181 12.62 -38.58 24.64
CA ARG A 181 12.70 -39.97 24.12
C ARG A 181 13.96 -40.69 24.59
N GLU A 182 15.04 -39.97 24.87
CA GLU A 182 16.30 -40.51 25.39
C GLU A 182 16.21 -40.76 26.90
N ASP A 183 15.62 -39.82 27.66
CA ASP A 183 15.35 -39.92 29.10
C ASP A 183 14.34 -41.04 29.43
N SER A 184 13.35 -41.28 28.55
CA SER A 184 12.43 -42.43 28.67
C SER A 184 13.08 -43.77 28.26
N ARG A 185 14.25 -43.73 27.61
CA ARG A 185 15.00 -44.92 27.17
C ARG A 185 16.13 -45.30 28.14
N GLU A 186 16.52 -44.42 29.06
CA GLU A 186 17.24 -44.81 30.26
C GLU A 186 16.25 -45.55 31.18
N PRO A 187 16.30 -46.89 31.26
CA PRO A 187 15.39 -47.62 32.12
C PRO A 187 15.83 -47.41 33.56
N LEU A 188 14.88 -47.68 34.44
CA LEU A 188 15.00 -47.98 35.87
C LEU A 188 16.05 -49.07 36.20
N ILE A 189 17.29 -48.97 35.72
CA ILE A 189 18.42 -49.88 36.02
C ILE A 189 19.31 -49.26 37.10
N VAL A 190 18.74 -48.69 38.16
CA VAL A 190 19.42 -48.61 39.47
C VAL A 190 18.37 -48.72 40.57
N SER A 191 17.83 -49.92 40.77
CA SER A 191 17.35 -50.33 42.09
C SER A 191 17.41 -51.85 42.19
N TYR A 192 17.86 -52.32 43.35
CA TYR A 192 18.16 -53.70 43.75
C TYR A 192 19.55 -54.25 43.37
N GLY A 193 20.52 -53.85 44.19
CA GLY A 193 21.76 -54.56 44.51
C GLY A 193 22.18 -54.18 45.91
#